data_AF-A0A7S1MPC8-F1
#
_entry.id   AF-A0A7S1MPC8-F1
#
_cell.length_a   1.000
_cell.length_b   1.000
_cell.length_c   1.000
_cell.angle_alpha   90.00
_cell.angle_beta   90.00
_cell.angle_gamma   90.00
#
_symmetry.space_group_name_H-M   'P 1'
#
loop_
_entity.id
_entity.type
_entity.pdbx_description
1 polymer ?
#
loop_
_entity_poly.entity_id
_entity_poly.type
_entity_poly.pdbx_seq_one_letter_code
_entity_poly.pdbx_strand_id
1 'polypeptide(L)'
;MVQEVKRQFALTDKEGKTILTGSKEIKPDYDRCITISTKSSLKEMIAPGALVIGSPLIAGTFFGVEAVFGLLTGSLVSSVQLAISMSNSGGAWDNCKKY
;
A
#
# COMPACT_ATOMS: atom_id res chain seq x y z
N MET A 1 10.56 -3.19 1.62
CA MET A 1 10.91 -2.17 2.63
C MET A 1 11.68 -2.77 3.81
N VAL A 2 11.08 -3.64 4.64
CA VAL A 2 11.73 -4.19 5.85
C VAL A 2 13.11 -4.81 5.59
N GLN A 3 13.24 -5.65 4.57
CA GLN A 3 14.53 -6.28 4.24
C GLN A 3 15.60 -5.28 3.78
N GLU A 4 15.20 -4.20 3.10
CA GLU A 4 16.14 -3.15 2.68
C GLU A 4 16.65 -2.36 3.88
N VAL A 5 15.76 -2.00 4.81
CA VAL A 5 16.16 -1.32 6.05
C VAL A 5 17.10 -2.20 6.88
N LYS A 6 16.79 -3.50 7.02
CA LYS A 6 17.68 -4.47 7.68
C LYS A 6 19.04 -4.56 6.99
N ARG A 7 19.07 -4.59 5.65
CA ARG A 7 20.32 -4.60 4.87
C ARG A 7 21.15 -3.34 5.16
N GLN A 8 20.54 -2.15 5.16
CA GLN A 8 21.24 -0.89 5.43
C GLN A 8 21.80 -0.84 6.85
N PHE A 9 21.05 -1.33 7.85
CA PHE A 9 21.54 -1.40 9.23
C PHE A 9 22.69 -2.39 9.44
N ALA A 10 22.81 -3.41 8.59
CA ALA A 10 23.90 -4.39 8.65
C ALA A 10 25.19 -3.94 7.94
N LEU A 11 25.18 -2.80 7.22
CA LEU A 11 26.39 -2.28 6.56
C LEU A 11 27.38 -1.75 7.62
N THR A 12 28.65 -2.13 7.47
CA THR A 12 29.75 -1.70 8.35
C THR A 12 30.81 -0.93 7.58
N ASP A 13 31.35 0.12 8.19
CA ASP A 13 32.47 0.87 7.64
C ASP A 13 33.82 0.15 7.88
N LYS A 14 34.92 0.80 7.48
CA LYS A 14 36.28 0.26 7.65
C LYS A 14 36.68 0.05 9.11
N GLU A 15 36.00 0.71 10.05
CA GLU A 15 36.23 0.63 11.49
C GLU A 15 35.23 -0.33 12.18
N GLY A 16 34.38 -1.01 11.40
CA GLY A 16 33.36 -1.94 11.90
C GLY A 16 32.10 -1.27 12.47
N LYS A 17 31.91 0.05 12.28
CA LYS A 17 30.74 0.78 12.76
C LYS A 17 29.60 0.73 11.74
N THR A 18 28.38 0.65 12.25
CA THR A 18 27.13 0.69 11.47
C THR A 18 26.49 2.08 11.53
N ILE A 19 25.41 2.28 10.76
CA ILE A 19 24.55 3.47 10.84
C ILE A 19 24.00 3.68 12.26
N LEU A 20 23.64 2.60 12.96
CA LEU A 20 23.08 2.65 14.32
C LEU A 20 24.10 3.07 15.38
N THR A 21 25.37 2.73 15.16
CA THR A 21 26.48 3.09 16.06
C THR A 21 27.15 4.42 15.69
N GLY A 22 26.57 5.17 14.74
CA GLY A 22 27.03 6.52 14.39
C GLY A 22 28.23 6.57 13.44
N SER A 23 28.34 5.64 12.47
CA SER A 23 29.32 5.77 11.39
C SER A 23 29.19 7.12 10.68
N LYS A 24 30.32 7.78 10.39
CA LYS A 24 30.36 9.05 9.64
C LYS A 24 30.46 8.84 8.13
N GLU A 25 30.91 7.65 7.71
CA GLU A 25 31.10 7.30 6.30
C GLU A 25 29.82 6.74 5.68
N ILE A 26 29.06 5.95 6.43
CA ILE A 26 27.84 5.29 5.94
C ILE A 26 26.63 6.13 6.33
N LYS A 27 25.96 6.68 5.32
CA LYS A 27 24.68 7.38 5.46
C LYS A 27 23.52 6.50 4.99
N PRO A 28 22.30 6.67 5.54
CA PRO A 28 21.12 5.98 5.05
C PRO A 28 20.87 6.28 3.57
N ASP A 29 20.52 5.24 2.80
CA ASP A 29 20.15 5.36 1.40
C ASP A 29 18.62 5.48 1.30
N TYR A 30 18.15 6.72 1.25
CA TYR A 30 16.73 7.04 1.14
C TYR A 30 16.17 6.75 -0.26
N ASP A 31 16.96 6.99 -1.31
CA ASP A 31 16.55 6.81 -2.71
C ASP A 31 16.18 5.35 -2.98
N ARG A 32 16.88 4.41 -2.35
CA ARG A 32 16.54 2.99 -2.48
C ARG A 32 15.19 2.65 -1.88
N CYS A 33 14.88 3.18 -0.70
CA CYS A 33 13.57 3.00 -0.07
C CYS A 33 12.45 3.61 -0.92
N ILE A 34 12.67 4.83 -1.43
CA ILE A 34 11.74 5.51 -2.34
C ILE A 34 11.51 4.65 -3.59
N THR A 35 12.58 4.20 -4.23
CA THR A 35 12.51 3.41 -5.45
C THR A 35 11.72 2.11 -5.27
N ILE A 36 11.91 1.41 -4.14
CA ILE A 36 11.17 0.17 -3.84
C ILE A 36 9.67 0.46 -3.74
N SER A 37 9.28 1.48 -2.97
CA SER A 37 7.88 1.84 -2.80
C SER A 37 7.25 2.32 -4.11
N THR A 38 7.93 3.19 -4.86
CA THR A 38 7.45 3.72 -6.15
C THR A 38 7.27 2.63 -7.19
N LYS A 39 8.25 1.72 -7.33
CA LYS A 39 8.14 0.63 -8.30
C LYS A 39 6.98 -0.31 -7.96
N SER A 40 6.79 -0.61 -6.67
CA SER A 40 5.71 -1.47 -6.23
C SER A 40 4.34 -0.81 -6.41
N SER A 41 4.18 0.46 -6.01
CA SER A 41 2.89 1.15 -6.11
C SER A 41 2.44 1.32 -7.55
N LEU A 42 3.34 1.70 -8.46
CA LEU A 42 3.02 1.87 -9.88
C LEU A 42 2.58 0.56 -10.53
N LYS A 43 3.19 -0.56 -10.14
CA LYS A 43 2.82 -1.87 -10.67
C LYS A 43 1.49 -2.36 -10.11
N GLU A 44 1.33 -2.31 -8.79
CA GLU A 44 0.18 -2.91 -8.10
C GLU A 44 -1.10 -2.07 -8.23
N MET A 45 -1.03 -0.78 -8.56
CA MET A 45 -2.21 0.07 -8.79
C MET A 45 -3.02 -0.34 -10.03
N ILE A 46 -2.39 -1.00 -11.01
CA ILE A 46 -3.04 -1.36 -12.28
C ILE A 46 -4.16 -2.38 -12.06
N ALA A 47 -3.92 -3.42 -11.27
CA ALA A 47 -4.89 -4.49 -11.04
C ALA A 47 -6.22 -4.01 -10.41
N PRO A 48 -6.25 -3.27 -9.28
CA PRO A 48 -7.49 -2.75 -8.71
C PRO A 48 -8.16 -1.72 -9.63
N GLY A 49 -7.38 -0.89 -10.34
CA GLY A 49 -7.93 0.05 -11.33
C GLY A 49 -8.65 -0.67 -12.47
N ALA A 50 -8.03 -1.70 -13.03
CA ALA A 50 -8.61 -2.54 -14.07
C ALA A 50 -9.86 -3.28 -13.57
N LEU A 51 -9.88 -3.75 -12.33
CA LEU A 51 -11.05 -4.38 -11.72
C LEU A 51 -12.22 -3.40 -11.65
N VAL A 52 -12.01 -2.18 -11.14
CA VAL A 52 -13.08 -1.18 -10.99
C VAL A 52 -13.65 -0.76 -12.34
N ILE A 53 -12.79 -0.46 -13.33
CA ILE A 53 -13.25 -0.04 -14.66
C ILE A 53 -13.86 -1.21 -15.44
N GLY A 54 -13.26 -2.41 -15.33
CA GLY A 54 -13.66 -3.59 -16.09
C GLY A 54 -14.96 -4.22 -15.58
N SER A 55 -15.23 -4.19 -14.28
CA SER A 55 -16.41 -4.84 -13.68
C SER A 55 -17.74 -4.43 -14.34
N PRO A 56 -18.09 -3.14 -14.47
CA PRO A 56 -19.34 -2.74 -15.13
C PRO A 56 -19.33 -3.01 -16.64
N LEU A 57 -18.18 -2.94 -17.32
CA LEU A 57 -18.08 -3.25 -18.75
C LEU A 57 -18.37 -4.73 -19.02
N ILE A 58 -17.77 -5.62 -18.23
CA ILE A 58 -17.98 -7.06 -18.33
C ILE A 58 -19.41 -7.41 -17.93
N ALA A 59 -19.89 -6.90 -16.79
CA ALA A 59 -21.26 -7.14 -16.34
C ALA A 59 -22.30 -6.68 -17.39
N GLY A 60 -22.14 -5.46 -17.91
CA GLY A 60 -23.07 -4.90 -18.90
C GLY A 60 -23.04 -5.64 -20.24
N THR A 61 -21.85 -6.03 -20.72
CA THR A 61 -21.71 -6.68 -22.02
C THR A 61 -22.25 -8.12 -22.01
N PHE A 62 -22.02 -8.88 -20.94
CA PHE A 62 -22.37 -10.30 -20.88
C PHE A 62 -23.70 -10.59 -20.18
N PHE A 63 -24.15 -9.72 -19.27
CA PHE A 63 -25.32 -9.98 -18.40
C PHE A 63 -26.38 -8.88 -18.44
N GLY A 64 -26.18 -7.81 -19.21
CA GLY A 64 -27.15 -6.74 -19.37
C GLY A 64 -27.17 -5.70 -18.25
N VAL A 65 -28.07 -4.74 -18.37
CA VAL A 65 -28.13 -3.54 -17.51
C VAL A 65 -28.65 -3.86 -16.10
N GLU A 66 -29.48 -4.88 -15.97
CA GLU A 66 -30.03 -5.35 -14.70
C GLU A 66 -28.92 -5.89 -13.79
N ALA A 67 -27.96 -6.62 -14.36
CA ALA A 67 -26.80 -7.12 -13.63
C ALA A 67 -25.88 -5.97 -13.17
N VAL A 68 -25.69 -4.94 -14.01
CA VAL A 68 -24.93 -3.74 -13.64
C VAL A 68 -25.61 -3.00 -12.50
N PHE A 69 -26.94 -2.88 -12.52
CA PHE A 69 -27.69 -2.26 -11.42
C PHE A 69 -27.45 -3.00 -10.11
N GLY A 70 -27.59 -4.34 -10.10
CA GLY A 70 -27.31 -5.16 -8.94
C GLY A 70 -25.87 -5.03 -8.42
N LEU A 71 -24.89 -5.01 -9.34
CA LEU A 71 -23.47 -4.80 -9.01
C LEU A 71 -23.25 -3.45 -8.34
N LEU A 72 -23.79 -2.37 -8.90
CA LEU A 72 -23.62 -1.01 -8.38
C LEU A 72 -24.28 -0.86 -7.00
N THR A 73 -25.54 -1.28 -6.85
CA THR A 73 -26.24 -1.20 -5.56
C THR A 73 -25.55 -2.06 -4.50
N GLY A 74 -25.19 -3.31 -4.83
CA GLY A 74 -24.50 -4.21 -3.92
C GLY A 74 -23.11 -3.70 -3.50
N SER A 75 -22.33 -3.17 -4.45
CA SER A 75 -21.02 -2.58 -4.14
C SER A 75 -21.14 -1.36 -3.23
N LEU A 76 -22.14 -0.50 -3.43
CA LEU A 76 -22.37 0.68 -2.60
C LEU A 76 -22.68 0.30 -1.15
N VAL A 77 -23.66 -0.60 -0.94
CA VAL A 77 -24.14 -0.97 0.40
C VAL A 77 -23.22 -1.96 1.14
N SER A 78 -22.14 -2.41 0.53
CA SER A 78 -21.10 -3.22 1.17
C SER A 78 -19.81 -2.43 1.41
N SER A 79 -19.38 -1.63 0.42
CA SER A 79 -18.12 -0.90 0.50
C SER A 79 -18.13 0.24 1.51
N VAL A 80 -19.26 0.92 1.69
CA VAL A 80 -19.37 2.05 2.64
C VAL A 80 -19.07 1.61 4.07
N GLN A 81 -19.55 0.44 4.47
CA GLN A 81 -19.43 -0.12 5.81
C GLN A 81 -17.98 -0.51 6.07
N LEU A 82 -17.35 -1.17 5.09
CA LEU A 82 -15.95 -1.53 5.16
C LEU A 82 -15.05 -0.28 5.15
N ALA A 83 -15.33 0.71 4.31
CA ALA A 83 -14.57 1.96 4.25
C ALA A 83 -14.57 2.70 5.59
N ILE A 84 -15.75 2.82 6.22
CA ILE A 84 -15.87 3.44 7.55
C ILE A 84 -15.12 2.62 8.60
N SER A 85 -15.32 1.30 8.64
CA SER A 85 -14.67 0.42 9.60
C SER A 85 -13.14 0.47 9.48
N MET A 86 -12.59 0.32 8.28
CA MET A 86 -11.14 0.34 8.05
C MET A 86 -10.52 1.70 8.41
N SER A 87 -11.19 2.80 8.04
CA SER A 87 -10.70 4.15 8.33
C SER A 87 -10.69 4.45 9.82
N ASN A 88 -11.79 4.13 10.52
CA ASN A 88 -11.92 4.38 11.96
C ASN A 88 -10.99 3.48 12.77
N SER A 89 -10.90 2.19 12.46
CA SER A 89 -10.00 1.27 13.15
C SER A 89 -8.53 1.66 12.95
N GLY A 90 -8.14 2.03 11.72
CA GLY A 90 -6.79 2.52 11.45
C GLY A 90 -6.46 3.80 12.22
N GLY A 91 -7.37 4.78 12.21
CA GLY A 91 -7.22 6.02 12.98
C GLY A 91 -7.17 5.79 14.49
N ALA A 92 -7.99 4.87 15.01
CA ALA A 92 -8.00 4.50 16.42
C ALA A 92 -6.66 3.89 16.85
N TRP A 93 -6.10 2.96 16.06
CA TRP A 93 -4.77 2.40 16.35
C TRP A 93 -3.65 3.44 16.25
N ASP A 94 -3.68 4.33 15.26
CA ASP A 94 -2.65 5.37 15.14
C ASP A 94 -2.71 6.37 16.30
N ASN A 95 -3.91 6.74 16.77
CA ASN A 95 -4.09 7.61 17.94
C ASN A 95 -3.71 6.91 19.25
N CYS A 96 -4.06 5.63 19.41
CA CYS A 96 -3.67 4.85 20.59
C CYS A 96 -2.15 4.71 20.72
N LYS A 97 -1.41 4.61 19.60
CA LYS A 97 0.06 4.62 19.61
C LYS A 97 0.65 5.96 20.10
N LYS A 98 -0.08 7.06 19.92
CA LYS A 98 0.37 8.42 20.27
C LYS A 98 0.01 8.84 21.70
N TYR A 99 -0.96 8.16 22.32
CA TYR A 99 -1.37 8.39 23.71
C TYR A 99 -0.49 7.57 24.65
#